data_AF-A0A9D7P966-F1
#
_entry.id   AF-A0A9D7P966-F1
#
_cell.length_a   1.000
_cell.length_b   1.000
_cell.length_c   1.000
_cell.angle_alpha   90.00
_cell.angle_beta   90.00
_cell.angle_gamma   90.00
#
_symmetry.space_group_name_H-M   'P 1'
#
loop_
_entity.id
_entity.type
_entity.pdbx_description
1 polymer ?
#
loop_
_entity_poly.entity_id
_entity_poly.type
_entity_poly.pdbx_seq_one_letter_code
_entity_poly.pdbx_strand_id
1 'polypeptide(L)'
;MPVITGAATVGKKLTAAPGTWKPATTKLTYQWYADGAKIGGATASTLMLKKAQKGKKITVKVTGKAGGYTTVTKTSSATKKVA
;
A
#
# COMPACT_ATOMS: atom_id res chain seq x y z
N MET A 1 -10.12 -6.12 -4.03
CA MET A 1 -8.88 -6.09 -3.21
C MET A 1 -8.11 -4.82 -3.54
N PRO A 2 -7.27 -4.28 -2.64
CA PRO A 2 -6.48 -3.10 -2.96
C PRO A 2 -5.50 -3.40 -4.10
N VAL A 3 -5.34 -2.45 -5.02
CA VAL A 3 -4.50 -2.57 -6.22
C VAL A 3 -3.43 -1.50 -6.18
N ILE A 4 -2.20 -1.86 -6.52
CA ILE A 4 -1.12 -0.88 -6.70
C ILE A 4 -1.01 -0.56 -8.19
N THR A 5 -1.04 0.74 -8.52
CA THR A 5 -0.82 1.24 -9.87
C THR A 5 0.48 2.07 -9.92
N GLY A 6 1.10 2.11 -11.09
CA GLY A 6 2.37 2.81 -11.32
C GLY A 6 3.53 1.87 -11.64
N ALA A 7 4.65 2.46 -12.06
CA ALA A 7 5.87 1.73 -12.40
C ALA A 7 6.68 1.45 -11.13
N ALA A 8 6.99 0.18 -10.88
CA ALA A 8 7.92 -0.24 -9.85
C ALA A 8 9.35 0.08 -10.30
N THR A 9 9.74 1.35 -10.24
CA THR A 9 11.07 1.82 -10.62
C THR A 9 11.54 2.86 -9.61
N VAL A 10 12.82 2.83 -9.24
CA VAL A 10 13.40 3.84 -8.35
C VAL A 10 13.16 5.25 -8.90
N GLY A 11 12.72 6.16 -8.04
CA GLY A 11 12.37 7.54 -8.40
C GLY A 11 10.95 7.70 -8.95
N LYS A 12 10.19 6.62 -9.16
CA LYS A 12 8.78 6.68 -9.52
C LYS A 12 7.88 6.56 -8.30
N LYS A 13 6.65 7.07 -8.44
CA LYS A 13 5.60 6.91 -7.43
C LYS A 13 4.71 5.71 -7.77
N LEU A 14 4.40 4.94 -6.75
CA LEU A 14 3.32 3.95 -6.75
C LEU A 14 2.10 4.57 -6.07
N THR A 15 0.92 4.19 -6.53
CA THR A 15 -0.36 4.63 -5.99
C THR A 15 -1.16 3.41 -5.55
N ALA A 16 -1.60 3.41 -4.30
CA ALA A 16 -2.48 2.39 -3.74
C ALA A 16 -3.93 2.80 -3.96
N ALA A 17 -4.65 2.03 -4.78
CA ALA A 17 -6.10 2.08 -4.88
C ALA A 17 -6.69 1.14 -3.83
N PRO A 18 -7.30 1.65 -2.74
CA PRO A 18 -7.87 0.81 -1.68
C PRO A 18 -9.05 -0.05 -2.14
N GLY A 19 -9.68 0.30 -3.27
CA GLY A 19 -10.92 -0.31 -3.75
C GLY A 19 -12.15 0.21 -3.00
N THR A 20 -13.27 -0.49 -3.12
CA THR A 20 -14.52 -0.13 -2.43
C THR A 20 -14.48 -0.58 -0.97
N TRP A 21 -14.71 0.36 -0.06
CA TRP A 21 -14.88 0.10 1.38
C TRP A 21 -16.25 0.59 1.82
N LYS A 22 -16.92 -0.19 2.67
CA LYS A 22 -18.19 0.17 3.30
C LYS A 22 -18.10 -0.08 4.81
N PRO A 23 -18.69 0.78 5.66
CA PRO A 23 -19.40 2.03 5.33
C PRO A 23 -18.47 3.15 4.84
N ALA A 24 -19.00 4.19 4.19
CA ALA A 24 -18.20 5.30 3.63
C ALA A 24 -17.39 6.06 4.70
N THR A 25 -17.79 5.97 5.97
CA THR A 25 -17.08 6.51 7.15
C THR A 25 -15.85 5.71 7.55
N THR A 26 -15.47 4.69 6.78
CA THR A 26 -14.28 3.88 7.05
C THR A 26 -13.01 4.71 6.90
N LYS A 27 -12.29 4.91 8.00
CA LYS A 27 -10.94 5.48 7.97
C LYS A 27 -9.99 4.43 7.43
N LEU A 28 -9.36 4.76 6.31
CA LEU A 28 -8.35 3.91 5.67
C LEU A 28 -6.96 4.34 6.08
N THR A 29 -6.18 3.41 6.60
CA THR A 29 -4.76 3.59 6.87
C THR A 29 -3.97 2.70 5.91
N TYR A 30 -2.90 3.24 5.34
CA TYR A 30 -2.01 2.51 4.43
C TYR A 30 -0.74 2.17 5.17
N GLN A 31 -0.13 1.05 4.81
CA GLN A 31 1.22 0.72 5.21
C GLN A 31 1.89 -0.02 4.07
N TRP A 32 2.98 0.55 3.57
CA TRP A 32 3.76 -0.07 2.51
C TRP A 32 4.85 -0.98 3.06
N TYR A 33 5.12 -2.04 2.31
CA TYR A 33 6.14 -3.04 2.60
C TYR A 33 6.98 -3.31 1.34
N ALA A 34 8.28 -3.48 1.53
CA ALA A 34 9.23 -3.87 0.51
C ALA A 34 9.77 -5.26 0.86
N ASP A 35 9.42 -6.26 0.07
CA ASP A 35 9.81 -7.66 0.27
C ASP A 35 9.44 -8.20 1.66
N GLY A 36 8.27 -7.82 2.15
CA GLY A 36 7.80 -8.14 3.51
C GLY A 36 8.34 -7.22 4.62
N ALA A 37 9.37 -6.42 4.35
CA ALA A 37 9.88 -5.45 5.31
C ALA A 37 9.05 -4.16 5.29
N LYS A 38 8.59 -3.71 6.46
CA LYS A 38 7.82 -2.47 6.61
C LYS A 38 8.65 -1.26 6.16
N ILE A 39 8.09 -0.42 5.29
CA ILE A 39 8.70 0.85 4.93
C ILE A 39 8.27 1.90 5.97
N GLY A 40 9.21 2.31 6.83
CA GLY A 40 8.96 3.34 7.85
C GLY A 40 8.47 4.66 7.22
N GLY A 41 7.43 5.25 7.81
CA GLY A 41 6.83 6.51 7.34
C GLY A 41 5.96 6.40 6.08
N ALA A 42 5.87 5.22 5.46
CA ALA A 42 5.04 5.02 4.28
C ALA A 42 3.59 4.67 4.66
N THR A 43 2.84 5.69 5.08
CA THR A 43 1.42 5.56 5.47
C THR A 43 0.45 6.30 4.54
N ALA A 44 0.98 6.95 3.51
CA ALA A 44 0.18 7.61 2.48
C ALA A 44 -0.36 6.61 1.44
N SER A 45 -1.40 7.01 0.71
CA SER A 45 -1.90 6.26 -0.44
C SER A 45 -0.91 6.24 -1.62
N THR A 46 0.16 7.03 -1.56
CA THR A 46 1.24 7.00 -2.54
C THR A 46 2.58 6.68 -1.88
N LEU A 47 3.45 6.00 -2.60
CA LEU A 47 4.79 5.66 -2.17
C LEU A 47 5.81 6.06 -3.24
N MET A 48 6.76 6.91 -2.88
CA MET A 48 7.96 7.12 -3.70
C MET A 48 8.95 5.99 -3.47
N LEU A 49 9.34 5.33 -4.56
CA LEU A 49 10.37 4.31 -4.55
C LEU A 49 11.75 4.96 -4.46
N LYS A 50 12.48 4.65 -3.40
CA LYS A 50 13.88 5.08 -3.23
C LYS A 50 14.82 3.95 -3.65
N LYS A 51 16.12 4.25 -3.75
CA LYS A 51 17.16 3.26 -4.05
C LYS A 51 17.12 2.05 -3.12
N ALA A 52 16.71 2.24 -1.86
CA ALA A 52 16.56 1.17 -0.86
C ALA A 52 15.50 0.10 -1.22
N GLN A 53 14.59 0.41 -2.14
CA GLN A 53 13.56 -0.52 -2.61
C GLN A 53 13.95 -1.23 -3.91
N LYS A 54 15.07 -0.87 -4.55
CA LYS A 54 15.54 -1.53 -5.78
C LYS A 54 15.68 -3.03 -5.58
N GLY A 55 15.19 -3.82 -6.53
CA GLY A 55 15.16 -5.28 -6.49
C GLY A 55 14.07 -5.88 -5.60
N LYS A 56 13.36 -5.08 -4.80
CA LYS A 56 12.34 -5.55 -3.86
C LYS A 56 10.95 -5.50 -4.50
N LYS A 57 10.04 -6.37 -4.06
CA LYS A 57 8.63 -6.30 -4.44
C LYS A 57 7.88 -5.41 -3.46
N ILE A 58 7.00 -4.54 -3.95
CA ILE A 58 6.21 -3.67 -3.08
C ILE A 58 4.83 -4.25 -2.86
N THR A 59 4.37 -4.20 -1.61
CA THR A 59 2.98 -4.51 -1.23
C THR A 59 2.43 -3.37 -0.37
N VAL A 60 1.12 -3.16 -0.41
CA VAL A 60 0.44 -2.22 0.48
C VAL A 60 -0.60 -2.96 1.29
N LYS A 61 -0.62 -2.69 2.59
CA LYS A 61 -1.62 -3.17 3.53
C LYS A 61 -2.56 -2.00 3.83
N VAL A 62 -3.83 -2.15 3.48
CA VAL A 62 -4.88 -1.17 3.71
C VAL A 62 -5.74 -1.66 4.85
N THR A 63 -5.75 -0.92 5.95
CA THR A 63 -6.59 -1.21 7.11
C THR A 63 -7.75 -0.23 7.14
N GLY A 64 -8.97 -0.74 7.07
CA GLY A 64 -10.19 0.03 7.25
C GLY A 64 -10.74 -0.12 8.65
N LYS A 65 -10.93 1.01 9.33
CA LYS A 65 -11.56 1.10 10.65
C LYS A 65 -12.78 2.02 10.56
N ALA A 66 -13.95 1.52 10.96
CA ALA A 66 -15.17 2.30 11.11
C ALA A 66 -15.70 2.17 12.54
N GLY A 67 -16.28 3.25 13.08
CA GLY A 67 -16.86 3.24 14.43
C GLY A 67 -18.06 2.29 14.50
N GLY A 68 -18.05 1.36 15.47
CA GLY A 68 -19.09 0.33 15.59
C GLY A 68 -18.89 -0.90 14.68
N TYR A 69 -17.78 -0.99 13.94
CA TYR A 69 -17.47 -2.11 13.05
C TYR A 69 -16.11 -2.74 13.36
N THR A 70 -15.96 -4.01 12.97
CA THR A 70 -14.69 -4.74 13.05
C THR A 70 -13.66 -4.13 12.12
N THR A 71 -12.42 -3.99 12.60
CA THR A 71 -11.32 -3.52 11.76
C THR A 71 -10.97 -4.59 10.73
N VAL A 72 -10.97 -4.22 9.45
CA VAL A 72 -10.65 -5.13 8.35
C VAL A 72 -9.35 -4.68 7.72
N THR A 73 -8.47 -5.63 7.46
CA THR A 73 -7.23 -5.36 6.74
C THR A 73 -7.18 -6.15 5.45
N LYS A 74 -6.80 -5.47 4.36
CA LYS A 74 -6.60 -6.08 3.05
C LYS A 74 -5.19 -5.76 2.57
N THR A 75 -4.49 -6.77 2.07
CA THR A 75 -3.18 -6.61 1.45
C THR A 75 -3.32 -6.66 -0.06
N SER A 76 -2.57 -5.84 -0.77
CA SER A 76 -2.53 -5.86 -2.24
C SER A 76 -1.68 -7.01 -2.75
N SER A 77 -1.85 -7.33 -4.04
CA SER A 77 -0.87 -8.10 -4.78
C SER A 77 0.50 -7.40 -4.78
N ALA A 78 1.57 -8.18 -4.78
CA ALA A 78 2.92 -7.65 -4.88
C ALA A 78 3.17 -7.06 -6.28
N THR A 79 3.85 -5.91 -6.35
CA THR A 79 4.31 -5.36 -7.62
C THR A 79 5.41 -6.23 -8.23
N LYS A 80 5.75 -5.96 -9.50
CA LYS A 80 7.04 -6.40 -10.05
C LYS A 80 8.19 -5.90 -9.17
N LYS A 81 9.32 -6.61 -9.22
CA LYS A 81 10.55 -6.16 -8.55
C LYS A 81 10.88 -4.75 -9.03
N VAL A 82 11.19 -3.87 -8.10
CA VAL A 82 11.53 -2.48 -8.42
C VAL A 82 12.81 -2.46 -9.25
N ALA A 83 12.75 -1.87 -10.44
CA ALA A 83 13.90 -1.65 -11.31
C ALA A 83 14.74 -0.45 -10.83
#